data_AF-A0A1H5GBI0-F1
#
_entry.id   AF-A0A1H5GBI0-F1
#
_cell.length_a   1.000
_cell.length_b   1.000
_cell.length_c   1.000
_cell.angle_alpha   90.00
_cell.angle_beta   90.00
_cell.angle_gamma   90.00
#
_symmetry.space_group_name_H-M   'P 1'
#
loop_
_entity.id
_entity.type
_entity.pdbx_description
1 polymer ?
#
loop_
_entity_poly.entity_id
_entity_poly.type
_entity_poly.pdbx_seq_one_letter_code
_entity_poly.pdbx_strand_id
1 'polypeptide(L)'
;MTAEDSFIAPPVLAEVVRSGFVESRHRGSLVVLAPDGSVELSLGDPHTPIFPRSSNKPMQAAGVLRAGLDLSGERLAIAAASHSGELFHRDLVRRLLAENGLDAAQLQCPPDLPLDPVEQETYLASGAVRDRIAMNCSGKHTAMLAASALRGWPLESYLDPDHPLQKLIHRAVEEAAGEQVAAVGTDGCGAPLMAISLTGLARAFRSFVLAAPDTPERRVADAMRAHPEYVAGTRRPDTALMRAVPGLLSKMGAEAVQAVALPDGRALAFKVEDGAGRALGPVLGRALELTGVRVEGFGRVAVLGGGRAVGEIRAAF
;
A
#
# COMPACT_ATOMS: atom_id res chain seq x y z
N MET A 1 18.37 -34.69 0.84
CA MET A 1 17.00 -34.33 0.41
C MET A 1 16.08 -35.39 1.02
N THR A 2 15.72 -35.20 2.28
CA THR A 2 15.01 -36.19 3.09
C THR A 2 13.60 -35.69 3.39
N ALA A 3 12.64 -36.58 3.17
CA ALA A 3 11.31 -36.65 3.76
C ALA A 3 10.41 -35.39 3.66
N GLU A 4 9.47 -35.45 2.70
CA GLU A 4 8.12 -34.89 2.82
C GLU A 4 8.01 -33.45 3.34
N ASP A 5 8.40 -32.46 2.53
CA ASP A 5 7.69 -31.18 2.55
C ASP A 5 6.26 -31.47 2.09
N SER A 6 5.39 -31.85 3.03
CA SER A 6 3.96 -31.85 2.78
C SER A 6 3.60 -30.42 2.38
N PHE A 7 3.19 -30.21 1.14
CA PHE A 7 2.66 -28.92 0.71
C PHE A 7 1.36 -28.64 1.49
N ILE A 8 1.48 -28.10 2.70
CA ILE A 8 0.33 -27.63 3.47
C ILE A 8 -0.14 -26.37 2.77
N ALA A 9 -1.25 -26.50 2.03
CA ALA A 9 -1.87 -25.35 1.37
C ALA A 9 -2.18 -24.26 2.42
N PRO A 10 -1.90 -22.97 2.13
CA PRO A 10 -2.21 -21.90 3.06
C PRO A 10 -3.70 -21.91 3.46
N PRO A 11 -4.04 -21.46 4.68
CA PRO A 11 -5.43 -21.47 5.15
C PRO A 11 -6.33 -20.62 4.24
N VAL A 12 -7.62 -20.95 4.23
CA VAL A 12 -8.63 -20.15 3.52
C VAL A 12 -8.88 -18.89 4.33
N LEU A 13 -8.57 -17.72 3.76
CA LEU A 13 -8.84 -16.43 4.37
C LEU A 13 -10.24 -15.91 4.01
N ALA A 14 -10.72 -16.20 2.80
CA ALA A 14 -12.07 -15.83 2.37
C ALA A 14 -12.72 -16.87 1.43
N GLU A 15 -14.05 -16.90 1.46
CA GLU A 15 -14.88 -17.71 0.57
C GLU A 15 -15.77 -16.81 -0.28
N VAL A 16 -15.97 -17.19 -1.55
CA VAL A 16 -17.06 -16.67 -2.39
C VAL A 16 -18.20 -17.68 -2.31
N VAL A 17 -19.32 -17.26 -1.74
CA VAL A 17 -20.53 -18.07 -1.62
C VAL A 17 -21.58 -17.52 -2.58
N ARG A 18 -22.06 -18.34 -3.51
CA ARG A 18 -23.15 -18.01 -4.44
C ARG A 18 -24.31 -18.97 -4.23
N SER A 19 -25.50 -18.42 -3.97
CA SER A 19 -26.72 -19.21 -3.77
C SER A 19 -26.56 -20.32 -2.72
N GLY A 20 -25.80 -20.05 -1.66
CA GLY A 20 -25.48 -21.00 -0.59
C GLY A 20 -24.34 -21.98 -0.89
N PHE A 21 -23.76 -21.97 -2.09
CA PHE A 21 -22.65 -22.83 -2.50
C PHE A 21 -21.30 -22.09 -2.45
N VAL A 22 -20.28 -22.70 -1.85
CA VAL A 22 -18.90 -22.17 -1.85
C VAL A 22 -18.29 -22.37 -3.24
N GLU A 23 -18.29 -21.31 -4.04
CA GLU A 23 -17.82 -21.30 -5.43
C GLU A 23 -16.30 -21.13 -5.52
N SER A 24 -15.69 -20.35 -4.62
CA SER A 24 -14.25 -20.10 -4.63
C SER A 24 -13.69 -19.93 -3.22
N ARG A 25 -12.40 -20.24 -3.06
CA ARG A 25 -11.64 -20.05 -1.82
C ARG A 25 -10.39 -19.25 -2.11
N HIS A 26 -10.19 -18.19 -1.33
CA HIS A 26 -9.02 -17.35 -1.36
C HIS A 26 -8.13 -17.72 -0.18
N ARG A 27 -6.96 -18.28 -0.48
CA ARG A 27 -5.98 -18.73 0.52
C ARG A 27 -4.92 -17.66 0.76
N GLY A 28 -4.21 -17.73 1.88
CA GLY A 28 -3.12 -16.79 2.12
C GLY A 28 -2.56 -16.85 3.54
N SER A 29 -1.75 -15.84 3.84
CA SER A 29 -1.13 -15.65 5.14
C SER A 29 -1.57 -14.34 5.78
N LEU A 30 -1.67 -14.32 7.09
CA LEU A 30 -2.09 -13.16 7.89
C LEU A 30 -1.35 -13.17 9.23
N VAL A 31 -0.92 -12.01 9.69
CA VAL A 31 -0.36 -11.82 11.03
C VAL A 31 -1.03 -10.64 11.73
N VAL A 32 -1.26 -10.77 13.03
CA VAL A 32 -1.69 -9.69 13.93
C VAL A 32 -0.66 -9.57 15.05
N LEU A 33 -0.20 -8.34 15.28
CA LEU A 33 0.70 -7.97 16.35
C LEU A 33 -0.07 -7.30 17.48
N ALA A 34 0.25 -7.70 18.71
CA ALA A 34 -0.21 -7.08 19.94
C ALA A 34 0.42 -5.68 20.15
N PRO A 35 -0.06 -4.87 21.12
CA PRO A 35 0.51 -3.55 21.41
C PRO A 35 2.03 -3.58 21.70
N ASP A 36 2.53 -4.65 22.32
CA ASP A 36 3.96 -4.83 22.64
C ASP A 36 4.80 -5.27 21.43
N GLY A 37 4.16 -5.59 20.29
CA GLY A 37 4.81 -6.05 19.07
C GLY A 37 4.98 -7.58 18.97
N SER A 38 4.52 -8.34 19.97
CA SER A 38 4.46 -9.80 19.92
C SER A 38 3.39 -10.26 18.91
N VAL A 39 3.54 -11.46 18.35
CA VAL A 39 2.53 -12.04 17.44
C VAL A 39 1.37 -12.57 18.28
N GLU A 40 0.20 -11.96 18.15
CA GLU A 40 -1.03 -12.38 18.83
C GLU A 40 -1.76 -13.47 18.02
N LEU A 41 -1.73 -13.36 16.69
CA LEU A 41 -2.35 -14.32 15.79
C LEU A 41 -1.55 -14.45 14.50
N SER A 42 -1.42 -15.68 13.99
CA SER A 42 -0.80 -16.01 12.72
C SER A 42 -1.61 -17.08 12.00
N LEU A 43 -1.89 -16.83 10.72
CA LEU A 43 -2.50 -17.79 9.80
C LEU A 43 -1.56 -17.98 8.62
N GLY A 44 -1.34 -19.22 8.21
CA GLY A 44 -0.39 -19.56 7.13
C GLY A 44 1.05 -19.32 7.56
N ASP A 45 1.90 -18.96 6.60
CA ASP A 45 3.29 -18.59 6.85
C ASP A 45 3.46 -17.07 6.61
N PRO A 46 3.48 -16.24 7.67
CA PRO A 46 3.71 -14.81 7.54
C PRO A 46 5.20 -14.44 7.44
N HIS A 47 6.11 -15.41 7.59
CA HIS A 47 7.56 -15.20 7.60
C HIS A 47 8.18 -15.37 6.21
N THR A 48 7.55 -16.14 5.33
CA THR A 48 7.94 -16.19 3.92
C THR A 48 7.92 -14.78 3.31
N PRO A 49 9.05 -14.30 2.74
CA PRO A 49 9.10 -12.99 2.11
C PRO A 49 8.13 -12.90 0.93
N ILE A 50 7.38 -11.81 0.88
CA ILE A 50 6.53 -11.43 -0.25
C ILE A 50 6.98 -10.07 -0.76
N PHE A 51 6.56 -9.70 -1.96
CA PHE A 51 6.66 -8.32 -2.39
C PHE A 51 5.43 -7.55 -1.87
N PRO A 52 5.56 -6.59 -0.93
CA PRO A 52 4.41 -5.83 -0.43
C PRO A 52 3.80 -4.89 -1.46
N ARG A 53 4.51 -4.69 -2.59
CA ARG A 53 4.14 -3.78 -3.67
C ARG A 53 3.91 -2.38 -3.10
N SER A 54 2.75 -1.81 -3.37
CA SER A 54 2.41 -0.46 -2.93
C SER A 54 2.34 -0.28 -1.41
N SER A 55 2.32 -1.34 -0.61
CA SER A 55 2.40 -1.22 0.85
C SER A 55 3.81 -0.79 1.33
N ASN A 56 4.84 -0.81 0.49
CA ASN A 56 6.17 -0.25 0.82
C ASN A 56 6.26 1.28 0.75
N LYS A 57 5.24 1.95 0.21
CA LYS A 57 5.31 3.38 -0.08
C LYS A 57 5.51 4.31 1.13
N PRO A 58 4.99 4.02 2.34
CA PRO A 58 5.33 4.82 3.52
C PRO A 58 6.84 4.87 3.76
N MET A 59 7.53 3.72 3.65
CA MET A 59 8.99 3.62 3.80
C MET A 59 9.73 4.34 2.65
N GLN A 60 9.19 4.29 1.43
CA GLN A 60 9.73 5.06 0.30
C GLN A 60 9.63 6.58 0.53
N ALA A 61 8.50 7.06 1.08
CA ALA A 61 8.32 8.47 1.43
C ALA A 61 9.23 8.89 2.60
N ALA A 62 9.43 8.03 3.61
CA ALA A 62 10.39 8.28 4.68
C ALA A 62 11.82 8.38 4.14
N GLY A 63 12.20 7.52 3.19
CA GLY A 63 13.48 7.61 2.47
C GLY A 63 13.66 8.94 1.73
N VAL A 64 12.60 9.48 1.12
CA VAL A 64 12.58 10.82 0.49
C VAL A 64 12.81 11.94 1.52
N LEU A 65 12.13 11.89 2.68
CA LEU A 65 12.34 12.87 3.74
C LEU A 65 13.78 12.79 4.30
N ARG A 66 14.33 11.58 4.46
CA ARG A 66 15.74 11.36 4.86
C ARG A 66 16.74 11.87 3.81
N ALA A 67 16.34 11.95 2.55
CA ALA A 67 17.14 12.58 1.50
C ALA A 67 17.15 14.12 1.62
N GLY A 68 16.34 14.71 2.50
CA GLY A 68 16.30 16.14 2.81
C GLY A 68 15.17 16.92 2.15
N LEU A 69 14.33 16.26 1.33
CA LEU A 69 13.17 16.92 0.72
C LEU A 69 12.09 17.12 1.77
N ASP A 70 11.84 18.38 2.16
CA ASP A 70 10.87 18.71 3.20
C ASP A 70 9.45 18.79 2.61
N LEU A 71 8.72 17.67 2.66
CA LEU A 71 7.32 17.59 2.26
C LEU A 71 6.39 17.53 3.47
N SER A 72 5.21 18.13 3.37
CA SER A 72 4.17 18.10 4.40
C SER A 72 2.76 18.05 3.80
N GLY A 73 1.76 17.76 4.63
CA GLY A 73 0.36 17.72 4.23
C GLY A 73 0.09 16.83 3.00
N GLU A 74 -0.71 17.33 2.07
CA GLU A 74 -1.05 16.64 0.81
C GLU A 74 0.17 16.24 -0.03
N ARG A 75 1.25 17.04 0.00
CA ARG A 75 2.49 16.75 -0.75
C ARG A 75 3.21 15.51 -0.21
N LEU A 76 3.24 15.35 1.11
CA LEU A 76 3.83 14.16 1.72
C LEU A 76 2.90 12.94 1.58
N ALA A 77 1.58 13.14 1.70
CA ALA A 77 0.61 12.07 1.49
C ALA A 77 0.71 11.48 0.07
N ILE A 78 0.80 12.33 -0.96
CA ILE A 78 0.91 11.87 -2.35
C ILE A 78 2.27 11.19 -2.66
N ALA A 79 3.33 11.52 -1.90
CA ALA A 79 4.61 10.82 -1.99
C ALA A 79 4.53 9.35 -1.53
N ALA A 80 3.58 9.03 -0.64
CA ALA A 80 3.30 7.67 -0.17
C ALA A 80 2.13 6.98 -0.93
N ALA A 81 1.64 7.58 -2.01
CA ALA A 81 0.37 7.20 -2.63
C ALA A 81 0.44 6.08 -3.67
N SER A 82 -0.67 5.35 -3.77
CA SER A 82 -1.12 4.73 -5.02
C SER A 82 -2.44 5.38 -5.38
N HIS A 83 -2.38 6.63 -5.84
CA HIS A 83 -3.57 7.47 -5.94
C HIS A 83 -4.54 6.98 -7.02
N SER A 84 -5.81 7.31 -6.86
CA SER A 84 -6.87 6.95 -7.82
C SER A 84 -6.77 7.68 -9.16
N GLY A 85 -5.96 8.74 -9.26
CA GLY A 85 -5.85 9.55 -10.48
C GLY A 85 -6.98 10.56 -10.65
N GLU A 86 -7.75 10.83 -9.59
CA GLU A 86 -8.70 11.95 -9.54
C GLU A 86 -8.02 13.28 -9.88
N LEU A 87 -8.80 14.26 -10.34
CA LEU A 87 -8.27 15.55 -10.81
C LEU A 87 -7.31 16.21 -9.81
N PHE A 88 -7.67 16.28 -8.53
CA PHE A 88 -6.83 16.89 -7.50
C PHE A 88 -5.47 16.18 -7.31
N HIS A 89 -5.38 14.87 -7.56
CA HIS A 89 -4.09 14.17 -7.54
C HIS A 89 -3.20 14.65 -8.67
N ARG A 90 -3.75 14.66 -9.88
CA ARG A 90 -3.00 15.02 -11.10
C ARG A 90 -2.56 16.48 -11.04
N ASP A 91 -3.40 17.35 -10.52
CA ASP A 91 -3.07 18.76 -10.31
C ASP A 91 -1.99 18.94 -9.25
N LEU A 92 -2.03 18.19 -8.15
CA LEU A 92 -0.95 18.23 -7.16
C LEU A 92 0.38 17.70 -7.73
N VAL A 93 0.36 16.62 -8.52
CA VAL A 93 1.56 16.10 -9.20
C VAL A 93 2.17 17.16 -10.12
N ARG A 94 1.36 17.83 -10.95
CA ARG A 94 1.82 18.92 -11.82
C ARG A 94 2.41 20.08 -11.03
N ARG A 95 1.73 20.50 -9.95
CA ARG A 95 2.22 21.56 -9.06
C ARG A 95 3.56 21.19 -8.44
N LEU A 96 3.70 19.97 -7.89
CA LEU A 96 4.94 19.50 -7.29
C LEU A 96 6.10 19.43 -8.29
N LEU A 97 5.85 18.97 -9.52
CA LEU A 97 6.86 19.00 -10.58
C LEU A 97 7.31 20.44 -10.88
N ALA A 98 6.35 21.35 -11.11
CA ALA A 98 6.64 22.75 -11.42
C ALA A 98 7.37 23.49 -10.28
N GLU A 99 6.96 23.27 -9.02
CA GLU A 99 7.61 23.84 -7.82
C GLU A 99 9.08 23.42 -7.70
N ASN A 100 9.47 22.28 -8.27
CA ASN A 100 10.83 21.76 -8.24
C ASN A 100 11.57 21.94 -9.58
N GLY A 101 11.01 22.67 -10.54
CA GLY A 101 11.62 22.89 -11.86
C GLY A 101 11.74 21.61 -12.71
N LEU A 102 10.84 20.65 -12.50
CA LEU A 102 10.84 19.35 -13.17
C LEU A 102 9.75 19.27 -14.25
N ASP A 103 10.03 18.48 -15.28
CA ASP A 103 9.10 18.16 -16.36
C ASP A 103 8.48 16.76 -16.16
N ALA A 104 7.21 16.60 -16.51
CA ALA A 104 6.52 15.31 -16.47
C ALA A 104 7.18 14.25 -17.35
N ALA A 105 7.90 14.64 -18.41
CA ALA A 105 8.68 13.75 -19.26
C ALA A 105 9.84 13.05 -18.51
N GLN A 106 10.28 13.59 -17.37
CA GLN A 106 11.31 12.99 -16.52
C GLN A 106 10.76 11.87 -15.62
N LEU A 107 9.42 11.76 -15.50
CA LEU A 107 8.81 10.63 -14.81
C LEU A 107 9.13 9.33 -15.56
N GLN A 108 9.59 8.32 -14.82
CA GLN A 108 9.96 7.02 -15.36
C GLN A 108 8.88 5.95 -15.09
N CYS A 109 7.83 6.28 -14.34
CA CYS A 109 6.63 5.45 -14.29
C CYS A 109 5.95 5.42 -15.66
N PRO A 110 5.41 4.27 -16.11
CA PRO A 110 4.80 4.16 -17.42
C PRO A 110 3.60 5.11 -17.55
N PRO A 111 3.25 5.57 -18.78
CA PRO A 111 1.99 6.24 -18.99
C PRO A 111 0.84 5.28 -18.73
N ASP A 112 -0.16 5.72 -17.97
CA ASP A 112 -1.31 4.89 -17.62
C ASP A 112 -2.61 5.73 -17.55
N LEU A 113 -3.74 5.07 -17.34
CA LEU A 113 -5.01 5.72 -17.02
C LEU A 113 -5.13 5.91 -15.50
N PRO A 114 -6.03 6.80 -15.03
CA PRO A 114 -6.43 6.81 -13.62
C PRO A 114 -6.80 5.40 -13.14
N LEU A 115 -6.39 5.07 -11.92
CA LEU A 115 -6.62 3.74 -11.33
C LEU A 115 -8.09 3.51 -10.97
N ASP A 116 -8.80 4.57 -10.59
CA ASP A 116 -10.22 4.46 -10.24
C ASP A 116 -11.07 4.32 -11.51
N PRO A 117 -11.98 3.32 -11.59
CA PRO A 117 -12.77 3.08 -12.79
C PRO A 117 -13.62 4.28 -13.23
N VAL A 118 -14.19 5.05 -12.28
CA VAL A 118 -15.02 6.23 -12.60
C VAL A 118 -14.15 7.36 -13.16
N GLU A 119 -12.96 7.56 -12.60
CA GLU A 119 -11.99 8.52 -13.15
C GLU A 119 -11.48 8.08 -14.51
N GLN A 120 -11.24 6.77 -14.70
CA GLN A 120 -10.79 6.22 -15.97
C GLN A 120 -11.82 6.48 -17.08
N GLU A 121 -13.10 6.23 -16.81
CA GLU A 121 -14.20 6.51 -17.75
C GLU A 121 -14.31 8.00 -18.07
N THR A 122 -14.32 8.84 -17.03
CA THR A 122 -14.37 10.32 -17.19
C THR A 122 -13.17 10.84 -17.98
N TYR A 123 -11.99 10.32 -17.71
CA TYR A 123 -10.74 10.71 -18.36
C TYR A 123 -10.76 10.36 -19.85
N LEU A 124 -11.13 9.14 -20.21
CA LEU A 124 -11.25 8.73 -21.61
C LEU A 124 -12.37 9.49 -22.34
N ALA A 125 -13.51 9.72 -21.69
CA ALA A 125 -14.63 10.49 -22.26
C ALA A 125 -14.26 11.94 -22.57
N SER A 126 -13.29 12.52 -21.86
CA SER A 126 -12.75 13.86 -22.15
C SER A 126 -11.82 13.93 -23.38
N GLY A 127 -11.53 12.79 -24.02
CA GLY A 127 -10.56 12.67 -25.11
C GLY A 127 -9.11 12.53 -24.64
N ALA A 128 -8.87 12.45 -23.33
CA ALA A 128 -7.53 12.24 -22.79
C ALA A 128 -7.04 10.81 -23.01
N VAL A 129 -5.72 10.65 -23.04
CA VAL A 129 -5.03 9.37 -23.25
C VAL A 129 -4.08 9.08 -22.10
N ARG A 130 -3.52 7.87 -22.08
CA ARG A 130 -2.55 7.43 -21.06
C ARG A 130 -1.45 8.46 -20.87
N ASP A 131 -1.20 8.82 -19.61
CA ASP A 131 -0.27 9.86 -19.20
C ASP A 131 0.48 9.38 -17.95
N ARG A 132 1.76 9.73 -17.85
CA ARG A 132 2.59 9.42 -16.68
C ARG A 132 2.05 10.11 -15.43
N ILE A 133 1.45 11.31 -15.55
CA ILE A 133 0.83 12.01 -14.42
C ILE A 133 -0.40 11.24 -13.90
N ALA A 134 -1.16 10.60 -14.79
CA ALA A 134 -2.35 9.84 -14.42
C ALA A 134 -2.02 8.50 -13.73
N MET A 135 -0.82 7.96 -13.95
CA MET A 135 -0.35 6.71 -13.34
C MET A 135 -0.33 6.82 -11.81
N ASN A 136 -0.85 5.81 -11.12
CA ASN A 136 -1.10 5.84 -9.67
C ASN A 136 0.12 6.07 -8.77
N CYS A 137 1.35 5.88 -9.28
CA CYS A 137 2.60 6.10 -8.56
C CYS A 137 3.26 7.45 -8.91
N SER A 138 2.67 8.27 -9.78
CA SER A 138 3.31 9.49 -10.28
C SER A 138 3.67 10.48 -9.16
N GLY A 139 2.87 10.56 -8.09
CA GLY A 139 3.21 11.33 -6.88
C GLY A 139 4.48 10.86 -6.18
N LYS A 140 4.64 9.55 -5.98
CA LYS A 140 5.89 8.96 -5.44
C LYS A 140 7.08 9.25 -6.36
N HIS A 141 6.92 9.06 -7.67
CA HIS A 141 8.01 9.34 -8.63
C HIS A 141 8.40 10.82 -8.63
N THR A 142 7.43 11.71 -8.53
CA THR A 142 7.66 13.16 -8.40
C THR A 142 8.48 13.48 -7.15
N ALA A 143 8.14 12.87 -6.00
CA ALA A 143 8.89 13.04 -4.76
C ALA A 143 10.33 12.50 -4.85
N MET A 144 10.53 11.36 -5.53
CA MET A 144 11.86 10.80 -5.79
C MET A 144 12.71 11.68 -6.70
N LEU A 145 12.13 12.22 -7.77
CA LEU A 145 12.79 13.17 -8.67
C LEU A 145 13.16 14.47 -7.94
N ALA A 146 12.21 15.05 -7.18
CA ALA A 146 12.44 16.27 -6.42
C ALA A 146 13.56 16.11 -5.38
N ALA A 147 13.60 14.97 -4.67
CA ALA A 147 14.70 14.67 -3.75
C ALA A 147 16.04 14.51 -4.46
N SER A 148 16.04 13.88 -5.64
CA SER A 148 17.25 13.73 -6.45
C SER A 148 17.76 15.08 -6.96
N ALA A 149 16.86 15.94 -7.45
CA ALA A 149 17.18 17.30 -7.88
C ALA A 149 17.75 18.15 -6.74
N LEU A 150 17.09 18.14 -5.57
CA LEU A 150 17.55 18.84 -4.37
C LEU A 150 18.98 18.45 -3.98
N ARG A 151 19.34 17.18 -4.18
CA ARG A 151 20.65 16.62 -3.82
C ARG A 151 21.68 16.66 -4.94
N GLY A 152 21.32 17.16 -6.12
CA GLY A 152 22.18 17.14 -7.31
C GLY A 152 22.51 15.72 -7.79
N TRP A 153 21.64 14.75 -7.50
CA TRP A 153 21.79 13.38 -8.00
C TRP A 153 21.22 13.22 -9.41
N PRO A 154 21.68 12.22 -10.19
CA PRO A 154 21.21 12.01 -11.55
C PRO A 154 19.70 11.75 -11.63
N LEU A 155 18.99 12.50 -12.48
CA LEU A 155 17.54 12.42 -12.61
C LEU A 155 17.09 11.30 -13.55
N GLU A 156 17.99 10.77 -14.36
CA GLU A 156 17.76 9.72 -15.34
C GLU A 156 17.94 8.31 -14.76
N SER A 157 18.48 8.20 -13.54
CA SER A 157 18.74 6.91 -12.89
C SER A 157 18.17 6.82 -11.47
N TYR A 158 17.21 7.68 -11.09
CA TYR A 158 16.65 7.66 -9.72
C TYR A 158 15.94 6.35 -9.36
N LEU A 159 15.63 5.48 -10.32
CA LEU A 159 15.07 4.14 -10.11
C LEU A 159 16.13 3.03 -10.03
N ASP A 160 17.39 3.32 -10.35
CA ASP A 160 18.48 2.36 -10.25
C ASP A 160 18.68 1.96 -8.77
N PRO A 161 18.70 0.66 -8.41
CA PRO A 161 18.99 0.22 -7.04
C PRO A 161 20.28 0.81 -6.45
N ASP A 162 21.27 1.15 -7.30
CA ASP A 162 22.52 1.75 -6.87
C ASP A 162 22.46 3.26 -6.65
N HIS A 163 21.37 3.92 -7.09
CA HIS A 163 21.17 5.34 -6.90
C HIS A 163 21.14 5.70 -5.40
N PRO A 164 21.76 6.82 -4.97
CA PRO A 164 21.81 7.19 -3.55
C PRO A 164 20.43 7.25 -2.87
N LEU A 165 19.40 7.71 -3.59
CA LEU A 165 18.02 7.70 -3.11
C LEU A 165 17.51 6.29 -2.83
N GLN A 166 17.73 5.33 -3.74
CA GLN A 166 17.24 3.96 -3.56
C GLN A 166 17.96 3.26 -2.41
N LYS A 167 19.23 3.58 -2.17
CA LYS A 167 19.98 3.12 -0.98
C LYS A 167 19.38 3.66 0.33
N LEU A 168 18.93 4.91 0.37
CA LEU A 168 18.22 5.48 1.54
C LEU A 168 16.88 4.79 1.78
N ILE A 169 16.13 4.55 0.70
CA ILE A 169 14.85 3.84 0.75
C ILE A 169 15.04 2.40 1.22
N HIS A 170 16.06 1.70 0.72
CA HIS A 170 16.39 0.34 1.14
C HIS A 170 16.59 0.26 2.65
N ARG A 171 17.41 1.13 3.21
CA ARG A 171 17.63 1.22 4.66
C ARG A 171 16.34 1.54 5.41
N ALA A 172 15.52 2.47 4.91
CA ALA A 172 14.24 2.80 5.52
C ALA A 172 13.28 1.60 5.57
N VAL A 173 13.29 0.73 4.56
CA VAL A 173 12.50 -0.51 4.56
C VAL A 173 13.04 -1.49 5.61
N GLU A 174 14.35 -1.76 5.62
CA GLU A 174 14.95 -2.73 6.55
C GLU A 174 14.82 -2.30 8.01
N GLU A 175 15.06 -1.02 8.30
CA GLU A 175 14.95 -0.47 9.66
C GLU A 175 13.50 -0.54 10.16
N ALA A 176 12.52 -0.16 9.33
CA ALA A 176 11.12 -0.20 9.71
C ALA A 176 10.62 -1.65 9.86
N ALA A 177 11.00 -2.53 8.93
CA ALA A 177 10.62 -3.93 8.96
C ALA A 177 11.34 -4.70 10.06
N GLY A 178 12.50 -4.24 10.53
CA GLY A 178 13.34 -4.94 11.51
C GLY A 178 13.91 -6.25 10.96
N GLU A 179 14.12 -6.34 9.64
CA GLU A 179 14.67 -7.49 8.94
C GLU A 179 15.38 -7.04 7.66
N GLN A 180 16.20 -7.91 7.09
CA GLN A 180 16.88 -7.65 5.81
C GLN A 180 15.92 -7.86 4.65
N VAL A 181 16.10 -7.09 3.58
CA VAL A 181 15.38 -7.32 2.32
C VAL A 181 15.84 -8.64 1.72
N ALA A 182 14.90 -9.57 1.53
CA ALA A 182 15.22 -10.91 1.03
C ALA A 182 15.52 -10.93 -0.48
N ALA A 183 14.89 -10.02 -1.24
CA ALA A 183 15.08 -9.88 -2.67
C ALA A 183 14.67 -8.48 -3.13
N VAL A 184 15.32 -7.98 -4.20
CA VAL A 184 14.94 -6.75 -4.89
C VAL A 184 14.47 -7.11 -6.30
N GLY A 185 13.21 -6.81 -6.60
CA GLY A 185 12.64 -6.90 -7.94
C GLY A 185 12.32 -5.52 -8.53
N THR A 186 11.59 -5.52 -9.64
CA THR A 186 11.09 -4.30 -10.29
C THR A 186 9.57 -4.24 -10.18
N ASP A 187 9.04 -3.15 -9.63
CA ASP A 187 7.59 -2.92 -9.53
C ASP A 187 6.99 -2.54 -10.89
N GLY A 188 5.66 -2.59 -11.02
CA GLY A 188 4.96 -2.19 -12.26
C GLY A 188 5.19 -0.72 -12.65
N CYS A 189 5.58 0.12 -11.68
CA CYS A 189 6.00 1.51 -11.94
C CYS A 189 7.47 1.67 -12.35
N GLY A 190 8.25 0.59 -12.37
CA GLY A 190 9.69 0.58 -12.67
C GLY A 190 10.61 0.77 -11.46
N ALA A 191 10.07 1.11 -10.28
CA ALA A 191 10.89 1.32 -9.09
C ALA A 191 11.34 0.00 -8.42
N PRO A 192 12.43 0.00 -7.63
CA PRO A 192 12.85 -1.16 -6.85
C PRO A 192 11.75 -1.64 -5.90
N LEU A 193 11.57 -2.96 -5.89
CA LEU A 193 10.54 -3.66 -5.13
C LEU A 193 11.20 -4.59 -4.12
N MET A 194 11.22 -4.19 -2.87
CA MET A 194 11.91 -4.89 -1.78
C MET A 194 10.99 -5.91 -1.11
N ALA A 195 11.39 -7.19 -1.14
CA ALA A 195 10.69 -8.28 -0.49
C ALA A 195 11.01 -8.34 1.01
N ILE A 196 9.95 -8.42 1.81
CA ILE A 196 9.97 -8.60 3.27
C ILE A 196 8.80 -9.51 3.66
N SER A 197 8.86 -10.07 4.85
CA SER A 197 7.80 -10.89 5.43
C SER A 197 6.56 -10.06 5.78
N LEU A 198 5.41 -10.70 5.96
CA LEU A 198 4.21 -10.03 6.47
C LEU A 198 4.42 -9.55 7.91
N THR A 199 5.17 -10.30 8.72
CA THR A 199 5.56 -9.85 10.07
C THR A 199 6.40 -8.58 10.01
N GLY A 200 7.39 -8.51 9.11
CA GLY A 200 8.19 -7.32 8.86
C GLY A 200 7.33 -6.15 8.37
N LEU A 201 6.38 -6.40 7.47
CA LEU A 201 5.46 -5.36 6.99
C LEU A 201 4.55 -4.81 8.11
N ALA A 202 3.97 -5.68 8.95
CA ALA A 202 3.19 -5.25 10.11
C ALA A 202 4.03 -4.45 11.10
N ARG A 203 5.28 -4.87 11.34
CA ARG A 203 6.24 -4.14 12.20
C ARG A 203 6.59 -2.77 11.62
N ALA A 204 6.77 -2.66 10.31
CA ALA A 204 7.03 -1.40 9.64
C ALA A 204 5.88 -0.41 9.87
N PHE A 205 4.64 -0.83 9.64
CA PHE A 205 3.47 0.03 9.87
C PHE A 205 3.36 0.44 11.34
N ARG A 206 3.52 -0.52 12.27
CA ARG A 206 3.58 -0.25 13.71
C ARG A 206 4.63 0.80 14.06
N SER A 207 5.85 0.67 13.52
CA SER A 207 6.95 1.59 13.80
C SER A 207 6.63 3.02 13.38
N PHE A 208 5.95 3.21 12.24
CA PHE A 208 5.52 4.52 11.76
C PHE A 208 4.49 5.19 12.67
N VAL A 209 3.55 4.40 13.20
CA VAL A 209 2.52 4.92 14.11
C VAL A 209 3.12 5.35 15.45
N LEU A 210 4.04 4.53 15.98
CA LEU A 210 4.63 4.73 17.30
C LEU A 210 5.85 5.64 17.29
N ALA A 211 6.36 6.01 16.12
CA ALA A 211 7.52 6.88 16.00
C ALA A 211 7.28 8.22 16.70
N ALA A 212 8.37 8.76 17.26
CA ALA A 212 8.35 10.06 17.93
C ALA A 212 7.89 11.17 16.95
N PRO A 213 7.22 12.22 17.45
CA PRO A 213 6.89 13.39 16.65
C PRO A 213 8.10 13.89 15.83
N ASP A 214 7.81 14.47 14.66
CA ASP A 214 8.78 15.06 13.73
C ASP A 214 9.79 14.10 13.06
N THR A 215 9.85 12.83 13.47
CA THR A 215 10.58 11.80 12.71
C THR A 215 9.98 11.61 11.31
N PRO A 216 10.79 11.26 10.29
CA PRO A 216 10.28 10.98 8.94
C PRO A 216 9.11 9.98 8.92
N GLU A 217 9.22 8.92 9.71
CA GLU A 217 8.24 7.85 9.80
C GLU A 217 6.91 8.38 10.36
N ARG A 218 6.97 9.13 11.46
CA ARG A 218 5.79 9.73 12.08
C ARG A 218 5.13 10.76 11.16
N ARG A 219 5.92 11.62 10.52
CA ARG A 219 5.43 12.63 9.59
C ARG A 219 4.70 12.01 8.40
N VAL A 220 5.22 10.92 7.84
CA VAL A 220 4.56 10.20 6.75
C VAL A 220 3.23 9.62 7.22
N ALA A 221 3.20 8.96 8.38
CA ALA A 221 1.96 8.40 8.93
C ALA A 221 0.90 9.49 9.14
N ASP A 222 1.29 10.61 9.73
CA ASP A 222 0.37 11.71 10.04
C ASP A 222 -0.13 12.40 8.77
N ALA A 223 0.73 12.63 7.76
CA ALA A 223 0.31 13.16 6.47
C ALA A 223 -0.68 12.23 5.75
N MET A 224 -0.42 10.92 5.73
CA MET A 224 -1.32 9.94 5.12
C MET A 224 -2.70 9.92 5.78
N ARG A 225 -2.77 10.05 7.10
CA ARG A 225 -4.02 10.05 7.88
C ARG A 225 -4.79 11.36 7.77
N ALA A 226 -4.08 12.48 7.68
CA ALA A 226 -4.69 13.80 7.53
C ALA A 226 -5.22 14.04 6.11
N HIS A 227 -4.59 13.41 5.11
CA HIS A 227 -4.91 13.57 3.69
C HIS A 227 -5.09 12.21 2.99
N PRO A 228 -5.95 11.33 3.49
CA PRO A 228 -6.04 9.94 3.01
C PRO A 228 -6.56 9.87 1.57
N GLU A 229 -7.38 10.83 1.15
CA GLU A 229 -7.79 10.95 -0.25
C GLU A 229 -6.60 11.12 -1.19
N TYR A 230 -5.51 11.80 -0.80
CA TYR A 230 -4.30 11.91 -1.63
C TYR A 230 -3.48 10.63 -1.70
N VAL A 231 -3.68 9.70 -0.75
CA VAL A 231 -2.98 8.41 -0.72
C VAL A 231 -3.65 7.39 -1.64
N ALA A 232 -4.97 7.28 -1.55
CA ALA A 232 -5.71 6.19 -2.18
C ALA A 232 -6.91 6.65 -3.03
N GLY A 233 -7.33 7.91 -2.95
CA GLY A 233 -8.54 8.44 -3.60
C GLY A 233 -9.79 8.36 -2.71
N THR A 234 -10.86 9.02 -3.14
CA THR A 234 -12.07 9.27 -2.34
C THR A 234 -12.94 8.02 -2.12
N ARG A 235 -12.78 7.00 -2.97
CA ARG A 235 -13.66 5.82 -3.02
C ARG A 235 -13.02 4.51 -2.54
N ARG A 236 -11.75 4.55 -2.10
CA ARG A 236 -10.99 3.33 -1.79
C ARG A 236 -10.98 2.98 -0.29
N PRO A 237 -10.88 1.68 0.05
CA PRO A 237 -10.89 1.21 1.44
C PRO A 237 -9.89 1.91 2.37
N ASP A 238 -8.65 2.14 1.94
CA ASP A 238 -7.64 2.83 2.77
C ASP A 238 -8.12 4.21 3.25
N THR A 239 -8.81 4.96 2.37
CA THR A 239 -9.34 6.28 2.70
C THR A 239 -10.50 6.22 3.68
N ALA A 240 -11.44 5.30 3.45
CA ALA A 240 -12.55 5.08 4.37
C ALA A 240 -12.04 4.65 5.75
N LEU A 241 -11.05 3.77 5.80
CA LEU A 241 -10.50 3.24 7.04
C LEU A 241 -9.75 4.30 7.86
N MET A 242 -8.86 5.08 7.23
CA MET A 242 -8.12 6.14 7.91
C MET A 242 -9.02 7.29 8.40
N ARG A 243 -10.16 7.53 7.73
CA ARG A 243 -11.18 8.49 8.20
C ARG A 243 -12.00 7.95 9.36
N ALA A 244 -12.33 6.66 9.34
CA ALA A 244 -13.22 6.06 10.33
C ALA A 244 -12.52 5.75 11.67
N VAL A 245 -11.22 5.48 11.67
CA VAL A 245 -10.47 5.08 12.88
C VAL A 245 -9.35 6.07 13.17
N PRO A 246 -9.52 6.99 14.14
CA PRO A 246 -8.50 7.97 14.48
C PRO A 246 -7.14 7.34 14.80
N GLY A 247 -6.08 7.85 14.17
CA GLY A 247 -4.72 7.37 14.38
C GLY A 247 -4.36 6.04 13.71
N LEU A 248 -5.28 5.43 12.94
CA LEU A 248 -4.98 4.23 12.17
C LEU A 248 -4.19 4.59 10.90
N LEU A 249 -3.12 3.86 10.59
CA LEU A 249 -2.43 3.93 9.29
C LEU A 249 -2.79 2.71 8.44
N SER A 250 -3.18 2.91 7.17
CA SER A 250 -3.57 1.83 6.26
C SER A 250 -2.92 2.00 4.90
N LYS A 251 -2.45 0.90 4.30
CA LYS A 251 -2.03 0.88 2.90
C LYS A 251 -2.21 -0.48 2.24
N MET A 252 -3.01 -0.48 1.20
CA MET A 252 -3.17 -1.58 0.27
C MET A 252 -2.00 -1.65 -0.73
N GLY A 253 -1.58 -2.89 -1.00
CA GLY A 253 -0.65 -3.30 -2.03
C GLY A 253 -1.38 -3.95 -3.21
N ALA A 254 -0.77 -3.89 -4.41
CA ALA A 254 -1.20 -4.76 -5.51
C ALA A 254 -1.00 -6.23 -5.12
N GLU A 255 -1.60 -7.15 -5.88
CA GLU A 255 -1.57 -8.59 -5.55
C GLU A 255 -2.16 -8.88 -4.16
N ALA A 256 -3.24 -8.19 -3.78
CA ALA A 256 -4.00 -8.43 -2.54
C ALA A 256 -3.15 -8.49 -1.26
N VAL A 257 -2.24 -7.52 -1.10
CA VAL A 257 -1.53 -7.25 0.15
C VAL A 257 -2.25 -6.11 0.89
N GLN A 258 -2.32 -6.20 2.21
CA GLN A 258 -2.80 -5.11 3.06
C GLN A 258 -1.93 -5.02 4.31
N ALA A 259 -1.64 -3.80 4.74
CA ALA A 259 -0.99 -3.53 6.03
C ALA A 259 -1.73 -2.41 6.77
N VAL A 260 -1.90 -2.59 8.07
CA VAL A 260 -2.60 -1.65 8.96
C VAL A 260 -1.89 -1.58 10.31
N ALA A 261 -1.86 -0.40 10.91
CA ALA A 261 -1.47 -0.24 12.31
C ALA A 261 -2.37 0.77 13.05
N LEU A 262 -2.73 0.41 14.27
CA LEU A 262 -3.55 1.16 15.21
C LEU A 262 -2.70 2.09 16.08
N PRO A 263 -3.28 3.17 16.65
CA PRO A 263 -2.55 4.14 17.46
C PRO A 263 -1.91 3.57 18.73
N ASP A 264 -2.39 2.43 19.21
CA ASP A 264 -1.85 1.74 20.39
C ASP A 264 -0.74 0.72 20.06
N GLY A 265 -0.32 0.64 18.80
CA GLY A 265 0.77 -0.23 18.37
C GLY A 265 0.34 -1.62 17.91
N ARG A 266 -0.95 -1.98 18.00
CA ARG A 266 -1.44 -3.18 17.30
C ARG A 266 -1.31 -2.99 15.80
N ALA A 267 -0.94 -4.04 15.09
CA ALA A 267 -0.77 -3.98 13.64
C ALA A 267 -1.13 -5.31 13.00
N LEU A 268 -1.51 -5.28 11.73
CA LEU A 268 -1.80 -6.48 10.96
C LEU A 268 -1.26 -6.34 9.55
N ALA A 269 -0.90 -7.48 8.96
CA ALA A 269 -0.60 -7.58 7.55
C ALA A 269 -1.09 -8.92 7.01
N PHE A 270 -1.59 -8.91 5.77
CA PHE A 270 -1.98 -10.15 5.10
C PHE A 270 -1.72 -10.09 3.60
N LYS A 271 -1.60 -11.26 2.99
CA LYS A 271 -1.50 -11.49 1.55
C LYS A 271 -2.45 -12.61 1.18
N VAL A 272 -3.34 -12.34 0.21
CA VAL A 272 -4.14 -13.38 -0.45
C VAL A 272 -3.33 -13.93 -1.61
N GLU A 273 -3.05 -15.23 -1.60
CA GLU A 273 -2.11 -15.93 -2.49
C GLU A 273 -2.37 -15.64 -3.98
N ASP A 274 -3.62 -15.77 -4.42
CA ASP A 274 -4.04 -15.58 -5.81
C ASP A 274 -4.09 -14.11 -6.27
N GLY A 275 -3.78 -13.16 -5.39
CA GLY A 275 -3.75 -11.74 -5.70
C GLY A 275 -5.13 -11.10 -5.88
N ALA A 276 -6.23 -11.81 -5.61
CA ALA A 276 -7.57 -11.35 -5.92
C ALA A 276 -8.04 -10.25 -4.95
N GLY A 277 -8.11 -9.01 -5.44
CA GLY A 277 -8.53 -7.85 -4.65
C GLY A 277 -9.93 -7.95 -4.03
N ARG A 278 -10.83 -8.76 -4.62
CA ARG A 278 -12.19 -8.98 -4.09
C ARG A 278 -12.24 -9.60 -2.69
N ALA A 279 -11.14 -10.25 -2.26
CA ALA A 279 -11.02 -10.84 -0.93
C ALA A 279 -10.51 -9.84 0.13
N LEU A 280 -9.92 -8.71 -0.27
CA LEU A 280 -9.28 -7.76 0.65
C LEU A 280 -10.26 -7.20 1.68
N GLY A 281 -11.43 -6.73 1.23
CA GLY A 281 -12.44 -6.14 2.13
C GLY A 281 -12.92 -7.11 3.22
N PRO A 282 -13.36 -8.34 2.87
CA PRO A 282 -13.74 -9.35 3.85
C PRO A 282 -12.64 -9.73 4.83
N VAL A 283 -11.43 -9.99 4.33
CA VAL A 283 -10.28 -10.38 5.18
C VAL A 283 -9.88 -9.23 6.11
N LEU A 284 -9.80 -8.00 5.60
CA LEU A 284 -9.48 -6.81 6.39
C LEU A 284 -10.53 -6.55 7.48
N GLY A 285 -11.81 -6.60 7.14
CA GLY A 285 -12.89 -6.39 8.12
C GLY A 285 -12.78 -7.37 9.28
N ARG A 286 -12.61 -8.66 8.98
CA ARG A 286 -12.44 -9.69 10.00
C ARG A 286 -11.14 -9.55 10.80
N ALA A 287 -10.04 -9.20 10.15
CA ALA A 287 -8.76 -8.97 10.81
C ALA A 287 -8.84 -7.79 11.80
N LEU A 288 -9.54 -6.70 11.43
CA LEU A 288 -9.78 -5.57 12.33
C LEU A 288 -10.67 -5.97 13.52
N GLU A 289 -11.70 -6.79 13.31
CA GLU A 289 -12.53 -7.30 14.40
C GLU A 289 -11.74 -8.08 15.45
N LEU A 290 -10.72 -8.85 15.02
CA LEU A 290 -9.81 -9.55 15.93
C LEU A 290 -8.99 -8.58 16.78
N THR A 291 -8.74 -7.36 16.30
CA THR A 291 -8.16 -6.27 17.08
C THR A 291 -9.21 -5.46 17.85
N GLY A 292 -10.47 -5.91 17.92
CA GLY A 292 -11.54 -5.19 18.61
C GLY A 292 -12.01 -3.90 17.90
N VAL A 293 -11.60 -3.67 16.65
CA VAL A 293 -12.01 -2.51 15.84
C VAL A 293 -13.06 -2.96 14.83
N ARG A 294 -14.20 -2.27 14.79
CA ARG A 294 -15.27 -2.49 13.81
C ARG A 294 -15.46 -1.25 12.96
N VAL A 295 -15.46 -1.43 11.64
CA VAL A 295 -15.66 -0.35 10.68
C VAL A 295 -16.73 -0.79 9.69
N GLU A 296 -17.77 0.03 9.55
CA GLU A 296 -18.83 -0.23 8.57
C GLU A 296 -18.28 -0.23 7.14
N GLY A 297 -18.87 -1.04 6.27
CA GLY A 297 -18.44 -1.16 4.87
C GLY A 297 -17.22 -2.06 4.65
N PHE A 298 -16.63 -2.61 5.71
CA PHE A 298 -15.62 -3.67 5.65
C PHE A 298 -16.24 -4.99 6.12
N GLY A 299 -15.85 -6.11 5.52
CA GLY A 299 -16.47 -7.40 5.76
C GLY A 299 -17.16 -7.97 4.51
N ARG A 300 -18.45 -8.33 4.63
CA ARG A 300 -19.16 -9.06 3.56
C ARG A 300 -19.34 -8.21 2.30
N VAL A 301 -18.97 -8.77 1.15
CA VAL A 301 -19.17 -8.14 -0.16
C VAL A 301 -20.25 -8.91 -0.92
N ALA A 302 -21.30 -8.24 -1.38
CA ALA A 302 -22.39 -8.90 -2.10
C ALA A 302 -21.89 -9.53 -3.41
N VAL A 303 -22.25 -10.79 -3.64
CA VAL A 303 -22.10 -11.46 -4.93
C VAL A 303 -23.40 -11.26 -5.70
N LEU A 304 -23.31 -10.65 -6.88
CA LEU A 304 -24.48 -10.31 -7.68
C LEU A 304 -24.79 -11.39 -8.74
N GLY A 305 -26.08 -11.53 -9.04
CA GLY A 305 -26.64 -12.31 -10.16
C GLY A 305 -27.86 -11.56 -10.72
N GLY A 306 -27.82 -11.19 -12.00
CA GLY A 306 -28.87 -10.35 -12.60
C GLY A 306 -29.06 -9.00 -11.89
N GLY A 307 -27.99 -8.42 -11.33
CA GLY A 307 -28.03 -7.16 -10.56
C GLY A 307 -28.58 -7.27 -9.14
N ARG A 308 -28.96 -8.46 -8.67
CA ARG A 308 -29.44 -8.69 -7.30
C ARG A 308 -28.42 -9.49 -6.50
N ALA A 309 -28.37 -9.26 -5.18
CA ALA A 309 -27.54 -10.06 -4.29
C ALA A 309 -28.04 -11.51 -4.26
N VAL A 310 -27.16 -12.44 -4.62
CA VAL A 310 -27.40 -13.89 -4.59
C VAL A 310 -26.43 -14.62 -3.67
N GLY A 311 -25.53 -13.90 -3.02
CA GLY A 311 -24.49 -14.46 -2.19
C GLY A 311 -23.55 -13.40 -1.63
N GLU A 312 -22.42 -13.84 -1.11
CA GLU A 312 -21.44 -12.97 -0.46
C GLU A 312 -20.01 -13.49 -0.60
N ILE A 313 -19.04 -12.59 -0.55
CA ILE A 313 -17.66 -12.88 -0.23
C ILE A 313 -17.49 -12.60 1.26
N ARG A 314 -16.98 -13.56 2.03
CA ARG A 314 -16.84 -13.47 3.50
C ARG A 314 -15.49 -14.01 3.96
N ALA A 315 -14.99 -13.52 5.08
CA ALA A 315 -13.84 -14.13 5.74
C ALA A 315 -14.18 -15.53 6.27
N ALA A 316 -13.18 -16.40 6.37
CA ALA A 316 -13.33 -17.81 6.74
C ALA A 316 -12.55 -18.21 8.02
N PHE A 317 -12.16 -17.22 8.84
CA PHE A 317 -11.43 -17.35 10.11
C PHE A 317 -12.01 -16.38 11.15
#